data_AF-A0A0S8KV87-F1
#
_entry.id   AF-A0A0S8KV87-F1
#
_cell.length_a   1.000
_cell.length_b   1.000
_cell.length_c   1.000
_cell.angle_alpha   90.00
_cell.angle_beta   90.00
_cell.angle_gamma   90.00
#
_symmetry.space_group_name_H-M   'P 1'
#
loop_
_entity.id
_entity.type
_entity.pdbx_description
1 polymer ?
#
loop_
_entity_poly.entity_id
_entity_poly.type
_entity_poly.pdbx_seq_one_letter_code
_entity_poly.pdbx_strand_id
1 'polypeptide(L)'
;DVIVDFADPKLAGQTIVVRNDARTPFPNGHAVDPATTGQVMAFRVSKPMSATADATLPASLRAPLAKLPGLRARVRQLLLAEIKDEFGRIKTMLGTVEHGALGWDAPISETPRRNDVEIWSVVNATPDAHPMHLHMVFFQVLDRQKYDAEKFEAGKPATLRLTGTAMAPPAGERGWKDTVIMRPGEVTRVIARFDLPGLYVWHCHILEHEDHEMMRPYRVLP
;
A
#
# COMPACT_ATOMS: atom_id res chain seq x y z
N ASP A 1 -13.77 -5.08 -1.89
CA ASP A 1 -15.11 -5.63 -2.08
C ASP A 1 -15.89 -4.69 -2.99
N VAL A 2 -16.64 -5.23 -3.94
CA VAL A 2 -17.38 -4.48 -4.97
C VAL A 2 -18.70 -5.17 -5.25
N ILE A 3 -19.74 -4.37 -5.51
CA ILE A 3 -21.01 -4.85 -6.07
C ILE A 3 -21.07 -4.38 -7.51
N VAL A 4 -21.40 -5.29 -8.42
CA VAL A 4 -21.61 -4.99 -9.85
C VAL A 4 -23.07 -5.28 -10.17
N ASP A 5 -23.77 -4.25 -10.64
CA ASP A 5 -25.19 -4.34 -10.97
C ASP A 5 -25.37 -4.60 -12.47
N PHE A 6 -26.00 -5.73 -12.80
CA PHE A 6 -26.34 -6.14 -14.17
C PHE A 6 -27.85 -6.02 -14.46
N ALA A 7 -28.62 -5.36 -13.60
CA ALA A 7 -30.08 -5.30 -13.69
C ALA A 7 -30.61 -4.40 -14.83
N ASP A 8 -29.78 -3.52 -15.41
CA ASP A 8 -30.18 -2.73 -16.58
C ASP A 8 -30.58 -3.67 -17.74
N PRO A 9 -31.84 -3.64 -18.21
CA PRO A 9 -32.31 -4.51 -19.28
C PRO A 9 -31.48 -4.41 -20.57
N LYS A 10 -30.78 -3.29 -20.80
CA LYS A 10 -29.87 -3.12 -21.94
C LYS A 10 -28.71 -4.10 -21.90
N LEU A 11 -28.29 -4.56 -20.71
CA LEU A 11 -27.18 -5.49 -20.54
C LEU A 11 -27.59 -6.94 -20.83
N ALA A 12 -28.89 -7.26 -20.89
CA ALA A 12 -29.37 -8.62 -21.15
C ALA A 12 -28.83 -9.16 -22.48
N GLY A 13 -28.26 -10.36 -22.44
CA GLY A 13 -27.60 -11.02 -23.59
C GLY A 13 -26.22 -10.47 -23.93
N GLN A 14 -25.77 -9.35 -23.33
CA GLN A 14 -24.44 -8.80 -23.58
C GLN A 14 -23.34 -9.64 -22.91
N THR A 15 -22.13 -9.51 -23.47
CA THR A 15 -20.89 -9.96 -22.83
C THR A 15 -20.07 -8.74 -22.42
N ILE A 16 -19.85 -8.59 -21.12
CA ILE A 16 -19.12 -7.46 -20.53
C ILE A 16 -17.74 -7.96 -20.14
N VAL A 17 -16.68 -7.39 -20.72
CA VAL A 17 -15.30 -7.77 -20.44
C VAL A 17 -14.74 -6.88 -19.34
N VAL A 18 -14.20 -7.49 -18.28
CA VAL A 18 -13.40 -6.80 -17.27
C VAL A 18 -12.00 -6.61 -17.83
N ARG A 19 -11.62 -5.34 -18.01
CA ARG A 19 -10.32 -4.95 -18.59
C ARG A 19 -9.34 -4.53 -17.51
N ASN A 20 -8.07 -4.65 -17.85
CA ASN A 20 -6.95 -4.10 -17.11
C ASN A 20 -6.28 -3.03 -17.98
N ASP A 21 -5.90 -1.89 -17.40
CA ASP A 21 -5.17 -0.81 -18.07
C ASP A 21 -3.86 -0.44 -17.34
N ALA A 22 -3.51 -1.19 -16.28
CA ALA A 22 -2.35 -0.89 -15.46
C ALA A 22 -1.04 -1.17 -16.21
N ARG A 23 -0.19 -0.14 -16.30
CA ARG A 23 1.16 -0.28 -16.87
C ARG A 23 2.04 -1.16 -15.97
N THR A 24 2.94 -1.94 -16.57
CA THR A 24 3.84 -2.86 -15.84
C THR A 24 5.30 -2.64 -16.26
N PRO A 25 6.23 -2.33 -15.33
CA PRO A 25 6.01 -2.05 -13.91
C PRO A 25 5.11 -0.81 -13.65
N PHE A 26 4.35 -0.81 -12.56
CA PHE A 26 3.45 0.30 -12.23
C PHE A 26 4.21 1.43 -11.52
N PRO A 27 3.97 2.73 -11.85
CA PRO A 27 2.96 3.24 -12.79
C PRO A 27 3.47 3.51 -14.21
N ASN A 28 4.78 3.45 -14.46
CA ASN A 28 5.41 4.06 -15.64
C ASN A 28 5.89 3.08 -16.72
N GLY A 29 5.71 1.77 -16.53
CA GLY A 29 6.21 0.72 -17.40
C GLY A 29 5.46 0.58 -18.73
N HIS A 30 5.38 -0.61 -19.31
CA HIS A 30 4.71 -0.83 -20.59
C HIS A 30 3.19 -0.89 -20.45
N ALA A 31 2.48 -0.44 -21.49
CA ALA A 31 1.03 -0.64 -21.57
C ALA A 31 0.70 -2.14 -21.68
N VAL A 32 -0.49 -2.51 -21.22
CA VAL A 32 -1.01 -3.87 -21.36
C VAL A 32 -1.22 -4.24 -22.82
N ASP A 33 -1.14 -5.54 -23.13
CA ASP A 33 -1.55 -6.07 -24.42
C ASP A 33 -3.07 -6.26 -24.41
N PRO A 34 -3.85 -5.58 -25.28
CA PRO A 34 -5.31 -5.66 -25.29
C PRO A 34 -5.83 -7.07 -25.61
N ALA A 35 -5.03 -7.95 -26.22
CA ALA A 35 -5.39 -9.33 -26.53
C ALA A 35 -5.09 -10.30 -25.37
N THR A 36 -4.23 -9.93 -24.42
CA THR A 36 -3.80 -10.79 -23.31
C THR A 36 -3.94 -10.07 -21.96
N THR A 37 -2.90 -9.41 -21.47
CA THR A 37 -2.81 -8.82 -20.13
C THR A 37 -3.78 -7.67 -19.88
N GLY A 38 -4.39 -7.12 -20.93
CA GLY A 38 -5.47 -6.13 -20.86
C GLY A 38 -6.86 -6.72 -20.61
N GLN A 39 -6.96 -8.04 -20.50
CA GLN A 39 -8.21 -8.77 -20.21
C GLN A 39 -8.08 -9.56 -18.92
N VAL A 40 -9.14 -9.55 -18.10
CA VAL A 40 -9.18 -10.30 -16.83
C VAL A 40 -10.16 -11.46 -16.94
N MET A 41 -11.42 -11.13 -17.19
CA MET A 41 -12.53 -12.07 -17.30
C MET A 41 -13.69 -11.43 -18.06
N ALA A 42 -14.77 -12.18 -18.30
CA ALA A 42 -16.00 -11.64 -18.87
C ALA A 42 -17.24 -12.17 -18.16
N PHE A 43 -18.25 -11.31 -18.05
CA PHE A 43 -19.60 -11.66 -17.62
C PHE A 43 -20.52 -11.79 -18.83
N ARG A 44 -21.14 -12.95 -19.01
CA ARG A 44 -22.22 -13.13 -19.96
C ARG A 44 -23.56 -12.97 -19.24
N VAL A 45 -24.26 -11.87 -19.50
CA VAL A 45 -25.51 -11.51 -18.81
C VAL A 45 -26.70 -12.19 -19.49
N SER A 46 -26.67 -13.51 -19.57
CA SER A 46 -27.68 -14.31 -20.30
C SER A 46 -28.47 -15.25 -19.41
N LYS A 47 -28.12 -15.36 -18.13
CA LYS A 47 -28.83 -16.23 -17.18
C LYS A 47 -30.16 -15.56 -16.82
N PRO A 48 -31.32 -16.21 -17.05
CA PRO A 48 -32.59 -15.68 -16.60
C PRO A 48 -32.61 -15.48 -15.08
N MET A 49 -33.23 -14.42 -14.61
CA MET A 49 -33.38 -14.14 -13.18
C MET A 49 -34.28 -15.21 -12.56
N SER A 50 -33.77 -15.95 -11.57
CA SER A 50 -34.51 -17.04 -10.91
C SER A 50 -35.51 -16.56 -9.86
N ALA A 51 -35.29 -15.38 -9.30
CA ALA A 51 -36.17 -14.68 -8.37
C ALA A 51 -35.81 -13.19 -8.33
N THR A 52 -36.78 -12.31 -8.10
CA THR A 52 -36.51 -10.92 -7.73
C THR A 52 -35.89 -10.89 -6.34
N ALA A 53 -34.63 -10.46 -6.24
CA ALA A 53 -34.01 -10.12 -4.96
C ALA A 53 -34.12 -8.61 -4.71
N ASP A 54 -34.31 -8.20 -3.46
CA ASP A 54 -34.11 -6.81 -3.07
C ASP A 54 -32.61 -6.50 -3.20
N ALA A 55 -32.26 -5.71 -4.22
CA ALA A 55 -30.90 -5.27 -4.51
C ALA A 55 -30.61 -3.86 -4.00
N THR A 56 -31.44 -3.33 -3.08
CA THR A 56 -31.27 -1.99 -2.55
C THR A 56 -29.94 -1.87 -1.81
N LEU A 57 -29.03 -1.04 -2.33
CA LEU A 57 -27.78 -0.74 -1.66
C LEU A 57 -28.03 0.20 -0.48
N PRO A 58 -27.51 -0.11 0.72
CA PRO A 58 -27.67 0.79 1.85
C PRO A 58 -26.90 2.10 1.60
N ALA A 59 -27.51 3.23 1.96
CA ALA A 59 -26.86 4.54 1.86
C ALA A 59 -25.60 4.65 2.75
N SER A 60 -25.51 3.81 3.79
CA SER A 60 -24.34 3.67 4.64
C SER A 60 -24.05 2.21 4.94
N LEU A 61 -22.81 1.78 4.69
CA LEU A 61 -22.35 0.41 4.97
C LEU A 61 -22.02 0.19 6.45
N ARG A 62 -21.69 1.27 7.19
CA ARG A 62 -21.24 1.21 8.58
C ARG A 62 -21.29 2.60 9.24
N ALA A 63 -21.19 2.63 10.56
CA ALA A 63 -20.91 3.87 11.28
C ALA A 63 -19.56 4.50 10.82
N PRO A 64 -19.39 5.83 10.98
CA PRO A 64 -18.12 6.49 10.69
C PRO A 64 -16.96 5.80 11.41
N LEU A 65 -15.87 5.56 10.68
CA LEU A 65 -14.70 4.94 11.29
C LEU A 65 -14.09 5.88 12.33
N ALA A 66 -13.85 5.34 13.53
CA ALA A 66 -13.08 6.03 14.54
C ALA A 66 -11.67 6.31 13.99
N LYS A 67 -11.27 7.59 14.02
CA LYS A 67 -9.90 7.97 13.68
C LYS A 67 -8.98 7.60 14.84
N LEU A 68 -7.83 7.01 14.52
CA LEU A 68 -6.79 6.82 15.53
C LEU A 68 -6.23 8.19 15.98
N PRO A 69 -5.87 8.34 17.27
CA PRO A 69 -5.40 9.61 17.81
C PRO A 69 -3.99 9.96 17.28
N GLY A 70 -3.92 10.76 16.21
CA GLY A 70 -2.66 11.10 15.55
C GLY A 70 -1.83 12.21 16.22
N LEU A 71 -2.43 13.07 17.05
CA LEU A 71 -1.76 14.29 17.55
C LEU A 71 -0.53 14.01 18.44
N ARG A 72 -0.48 12.85 19.10
CA ARG A 72 0.62 12.41 19.97
C ARG A 72 1.27 11.11 19.52
N ALA A 73 0.91 10.63 18.33
CA ALA A 73 1.45 9.40 17.80
C ALA A 73 2.95 9.58 17.50
N ARG A 74 3.75 8.58 17.87
CA ARG A 74 5.16 8.55 17.47
C ARG A 74 5.22 8.46 15.95
N VAL A 75 6.03 9.31 15.31
CA VAL A 75 6.27 9.24 13.86
C VAL A 75 7.56 8.47 13.62
N ARG A 76 7.47 7.38 12.85
CA ARG A 76 8.61 6.58 12.41
C ARG A 76 8.91 6.89 10.95
N GLN A 77 10.14 7.31 10.67
CA GLN A 77 10.59 7.63 9.30
C GLN A 77 11.24 6.40 8.68
N LEU A 78 10.50 5.75 7.80
CA LEU A 78 10.89 4.51 7.13
C LEU A 78 11.25 4.76 5.66
N LEU A 79 12.00 3.83 5.07
CA LEU A 79 12.56 3.98 3.74
C LEU A 79 12.31 2.74 2.90
N LEU A 80 11.96 2.96 1.63
CA LEU A 80 12.09 1.99 0.54
C LEU A 80 13.23 2.47 -0.34
N ALA A 81 14.22 1.61 -0.56
CA ALA A 81 15.42 1.94 -1.31
C ALA A 81 15.78 0.81 -2.27
N GLU A 82 16.59 1.16 -3.28
CA GLU A 82 17.27 0.19 -4.14
C GLU A 82 18.77 0.28 -3.89
N ILE A 83 19.41 -0.88 -3.78
CA ILE A 83 20.86 -1.02 -3.76
C ILE A 83 21.30 -1.99 -4.85
N LYS A 84 22.61 -2.09 -5.06
CA LYS A 84 23.19 -3.17 -5.88
C LYS A 84 23.84 -4.21 -4.98
N ASP A 85 23.57 -5.48 -5.26
CA ASP A 85 24.29 -6.59 -4.64
C ASP A 85 25.70 -6.75 -5.21
N GLU A 86 26.45 -7.73 -4.72
CA GLU A 86 27.82 -8.04 -5.15
C GLU A 86 27.92 -8.49 -6.62
N PHE A 87 26.81 -8.88 -7.23
CA PHE A 87 26.71 -9.23 -8.66
C PHE A 87 26.23 -8.06 -9.53
N GLY A 88 26.00 -6.89 -8.93
CA GLY A 88 25.51 -5.70 -9.61
C GLY A 88 24.01 -5.72 -9.93
N ARG A 89 23.25 -6.67 -9.39
CA ARG A 89 21.79 -6.78 -9.56
C ARG A 89 21.10 -5.81 -8.62
N ILE A 90 19.95 -5.28 -9.06
CA ILE A 90 19.12 -4.41 -8.21
C ILE A 90 18.50 -5.26 -7.10
N LYS A 91 18.58 -4.75 -5.88
CA LYS A 91 17.97 -5.30 -4.69
C LYS A 91 17.09 -4.24 -4.05
N THR A 92 15.80 -4.52 -3.96
CA THR A 92 14.85 -3.63 -3.29
C THR A 92 14.87 -3.92 -1.79
N MET A 93 14.96 -2.86 -1.00
CA MET A 93 15.26 -2.93 0.43
C MET A 93 14.32 -2.05 1.22
N LEU A 94 14.07 -2.47 2.46
CA LEU A 94 13.47 -1.62 3.48
C LEU A 94 14.55 -1.04 4.38
N GLY A 95 14.18 -0.05 5.18
CA GLY A 95 15.07 0.54 6.16
C GLY A 95 14.48 1.76 6.83
N THR A 96 15.36 2.62 7.34
CA THR A 96 14.95 3.88 7.98
C THR A 96 15.59 5.05 7.25
N VAL A 97 14.96 6.21 7.34
CA VAL A 97 15.55 7.45 6.81
C VAL A 97 16.90 7.76 7.49
N GLU A 98 17.06 7.33 8.75
CA GLU A 98 18.26 7.55 9.57
C GLU A 98 19.41 6.61 9.25
N HIS A 99 19.15 5.35 8.97
CA HIS A 99 20.21 4.34 8.78
C HIS A 99 20.33 3.85 7.33
N GLY A 100 19.45 4.31 6.44
CA GLY A 100 19.41 3.85 5.05
C GLY A 100 18.80 2.45 4.94
N ALA A 101 19.21 1.72 3.90
CA ALA A 101 18.76 0.36 3.64
C ALA A 101 19.28 -0.62 4.70
N LEU A 102 18.42 -1.53 5.16
CA LEU A 102 18.72 -2.53 6.17
C LEU A 102 18.30 -3.91 5.66
N GLY A 103 19.19 -4.89 5.78
CA GLY A 103 18.88 -6.30 5.44
C GLY A 103 17.84 -6.90 6.37
N TRP A 104 17.20 -8.00 5.94
CA TRP A 104 16.28 -8.78 6.77
C TRP A 104 16.92 -9.19 8.11
N ASP A 105 18.19 -9.60 8.06
CA ASP A 105 19.00 -10.09 9.16
C ASP A 105 19.60 -8.98 10.06
N ALA A 106 19.52 -7.71 9.65
CA ALA A 106 19.95 -6.59 10.46
C ALA A 106 19.13 -6.48 11.77
N PRO A 107 19.66 -5.90 12.85
CA PRO A 107 18.92 -5.72 14.10
C PRO A 107 17.56 -5.04 13.89
N ILE A 108 16.52 -5.49 14.61
CA ILE A 108 15.15 -4.96 14.50
C ILE A 108 15.12 -3.47 14.84
N SER A 109 14.62 -2.66 13.91
CA SER A 109 14.49 -1.19 14.05
C SER A 109 13.06 -0.75 14.42
N GLU A 110 12.06 -1.53 14.01
CA GLU A 110 10.64 -1.25 14.29
C GLU A 110 10.20 -1.96 15.59
N THR A 111 10.13 -1.20 16.68
CA THR A 111 9.80 -1.73 18.01
C THR A 111 8.67 -0.95 18.71
N PRO A 112 7.43 -0.91 18.16
CA PRO A 112 6.30 -0.32 18.86
C PRO A 112 6.05 -1.04 20.21
N ARG A 113 5.53 -0.35 21.22
CA ARG A 113 5.06 -0.98 22.46
C ARG A 113 3.57 -1.30 22.37
N ARG A 114 3.11 -2.20 23.23
CA ARG A 114 1.70 -2.57 23.32
C ARG A 114 0.82 -1.33 23.53
N ASN A 115 -0.21 -1.23 22.72
CA ASN A 115 -1.17 -0.13 22.62
C ASN A 115 -0.61 1.19 22.05
N ASP A 116 0.65 1.23 21.62
CA ASP A 116 1.17 2.39 20.90
C ASP A 116 0.32 2.64 19.65
N VAL A 117 0.07 3.92 19.41
CA VAL A 117 -0.42 4.41 18.13
C VAL A 117 0.77 5.10 17.47
N GLU A 118 1.26 4.52 16.38
CA GLU A 118 2.36 5.10 15.60
C GLU A 118 1.88 5.54 14.23
N ILE A 119 2.48 6.62 13.72
CA ILE A 119 2.43 7.00 12.32
C ILE A 119 3.70 6.45 11.67
N TRP A 120 3.53 5.58 10.70
CA TRP A 120 4.63 5.14 9.83
C TRP A 120 4.64 6.07 8.62
N SER A 121 5.68 6.90 8.54
CA SER A 121 5.95 7.87 7.48
C SER A 121 7.00 7.29 6.57
N VAL A 122 6.57 6.78 5.43
CA VAL A 122 7.38 5.89 4.61
C VAL A 122 7.77 6.59 3.31
N VAL A 123 9.07 6.83 3.14
CA VAL A 123 9.67 7.47 1.95
C VAL A 123 9.92 6.42 0.89
N ASN A 124 9.29 6.55 -0.28
CA ASN A 124 9.63 5.71 -1.42
C ASN A 124 10.68 6.41 -2.31
N ALA A 125 11.94 5.99 -2.16
CA ALA A 125 13.08 6.48 -2.92
C ALA A 125 13.43 5.62 -4.15
N THR A 126 12.56 4.69 -4.51
CA THR A 126 12.71 3.83 -5.69
C THR A 126 11.90 4.41 -6.87
N PRO A 127 12.16 3.99 -8.12
CA PRO A 127 11.36 4.38 -9.28
C PRO A 127 9.99 3.69 -9.35
N ASP A 128 9.76 2.63 -8.57
CA ASP A 128 8.58 1.78 -8.64
C ASP A 128 7.57 2.04 -7.52
N ALA A 129 6.31 1.66 -7.75
CA ALA A 129 5.31 1.61 -6.70
C ALA A 129 5.37 0.28 -5.95
N HIS A 130 5.30 0.33 -4.62
CA HIS A 130 5.37 -0.87 -3.77
C HIS A 130 4.09 -1.04 -2.95
N PRO A 131 3.37 -2.17 -3.07
CA PRO A 131 2.26 -2.50 -2.18
C PRO A 131 2.81 -2.94 -0.83
N MET A 132 2.86 -2.05 0.15
CA MET A 132 3.45 -2.31 1.45
C MET A 132 2.41 -2.90 2.41
N HIS A 133 2.71 -4.06 2.98
CA HIS A 133 1.88 -4.81 3.90
C HIS A 133 2.49 -4.84 5.31
N LEU A 134 1.65 -4.66 6.34
CA LEU A 134 2.02 -4.85 7.74
C LEU A 134 1.20 -6.00 8.32
N HIS A 135 1.88 -7.00 8.91
CA HIS A 135 1.20 -8.07 9.63
C HIS A 135 0.55 -7.54 10.91
N MET A 136 -0.39 -8.32 11.47
CA MET A 136 -1.14 -8.09 12.73
C MET A 136 -2.09 -6.88 12.74
N VAL A 137 -1.68 -5.73 12.24
CA VAL A 137 -2.46 -4.50 12.33
C VAL A 137 -3.24 -4.21 11.06
N PHE A 138 -4.44 -3.65 11.22
CA PHE A 138 -4.99 -2.76 10.21
C PHE A 138 -4.61 -1.32 10.55
N PHE A 139 -4.45 -0.49 9.53
CA PHE A 139 -4.11 0.91 9.62
C PHE A 139 -5.05 1.79 8.80
N GLN A 140 -5.02 3.08 9.07
CA GLN A 140 -5.68 4.11 8.27
C GLN A 140 -4.63 4.84 7.45
N VAL A 141 -4.88 5.02 6.15
CA VAL A 141 -4.05 5.89 5.30
C VAL A 141 -4.36 7.35 5.67
N LEU A 142 -3.34 8.12 6.03
CA LEU A 142 -3.51 9.53 6.38
C LEU A 142 -3.45 10.40 5.13
N ASP A 143 -2.37 10.25 4.36
CA ASP A 143 -2.11 11.03 3.15
C ASP A 143 -0.90 10.48 2.39
N ARG A 144 -0.64 11.09 1.23
CA ARG A 144 0.62 11.01 0.49
C ARG A 144 1.13 12.40 0.17
N GLN A 145 2.43 12.63 0.26
CA GLN A 145 3.02 13.93 -0.04
C GLN A 145 4.35 13.78 -0.79
N LYS A 146 4.59 14.61 -1.79
CA LYS A 146 5.86 14.60 -2.51
C LYS A 146 7.01 15.03 -1.59
N TYR A 147 8.22 14.63 -1.95
CA TYR A 147 9.45 15.15 -1.35
C TYR A 147 10.45 15.56 -2.45
N ASP A 148 11.47 16.33 -2.07
CA ASP A 148 12.57 16.71 -2.96
C ASP A 148 13.47 15.48 -3.19
N ALA A 149 13.11 14.67 -4.18
CA ALA A 149 13.78 13.41 -4.48
C ALA A 149 15.21 13.59 -4.98
N GLU A 150 15.52 14.74 -5.62
CA GLU A 150 16.86 15.04 -6.13
C GLU A 150 17.86 15.31 -5.00
N LYS A 151 17.39 15.87 -3.88
CA LYS A 151 18.25 16.22 -2.73
C LYS A 151 18.23 15.19 -1.61
N PHE A 152 17.28 14.28 -1.62
CA PHE A 152 17.15 13.28 -0.57
C PHE A 152 18.29 12.26 -0.65
N GLU A 153 18.93 12.03 0.50
CA GLU A 153 19.95 11.01 0.66
C GLU A 153 19.58 10.11 1.86
N ALA A 154 19.43 8.81 1.59
CA ALA A 154 19.20 7.79 2.61
C ALA A 154 20.36 7.79 3.64
N GLY A 155 20.04 7.67 4.93
CA GLY A 155 21.03 7.78 6.00
C GLY A 155 21.36 9.22 6.40
N LYS A 156 20.78 10.23 5.73
CA LYS A 156 20.89 11.64 6.09
C LYS A 156 19.51 12.28 6.27
N PRO A 157 18.84 12.07 7.43
CA PRO A 157 17.50 12.60 7.68
C PRO A 157 17.33 14.09 7.43
N ALA A 158 18.39 14.85 7.67
CA ALA A 158 18.42 16.29 7.42
C ALA A 158 18.19 16.67 5.95
N THR A 159 18.21 15.73 5.00
CA THR A 159 17.95 15.97 3.56
C THR A 159 16.49 15.73 3.16
N LEU A 160 15.68 15.04 3.98
CA LEU A 160 14.26 14.83 3.66
C LEU A 160 13.50 16.15 3.72
N ARG A 161 12.96 16.58 2.57
CA ARG A 161 12.20 17.83 2.43
C ARG A 161 10.90 17.54 1.72
N LEU A 162 9.78 17.66 2.43
CA LEU A 162 8.45 17.53 1.84
C LEU A 162 8.16 18.72 0.92
N THR A 163 7.53 18.45 -0.21
CA THR A 163 7.18 19.43 -1.23
C THR A 163 5.71 19.30 -1.60
N GLY A 164 5.12 20.41 -2.07
CA GLY A 164 3.70 20.47 -2.40
C GLY A 164 2.78 20.20 -1.19
N THR A 165 1.51 19.94 -1.50
CA THR A 165 0.45 19.71 -0.50
C THR A 165 0.26 18.22 -0.26
N ALA A 166 0.02 17.83 1.00
CA ALA A 166 -0.38 16.47 1.34
C ALA A 166 -1.75 16.13 0.71
N MET A 167 -1.83 15.00 0.01
CA MET A 167 -3.03 14.50 -0.64
C MET A 167 -3.72 13.48 0.25
N ALA A 168 -4.96 13.75 0.65
CA ALA A 168 -5.78 12.80 1.39
C ALA A 168 -6.06 11.52 0.56
N PRO A 169 -6.30 10.37 1.22
CA PRO A 169 -6.63 9.13 0.52
C PRO A 169 -7.90 9.23 -0.33
N PRO A 170 -7.94 8.58 -1.51
CA PRO A 170 -9.16 8.41 -2.28
C PRO A 170 -10.20 7.62 -1.48
N ALA A 171 -11.46 7.69 -1.90
CA ALA A 171 -12.59 7.11 -1.15
C ALA A 171 -12.38 5.62 -0.77
N GLY A 172 -11.81 4.82 -1.68
CA GLY A 172 -11.52 3.39 -1.45
C GLY A 172 -10.46 3.11 -0.37
N GLU A 173 -9.65 4.12 0.01
CA GLU A 173 -8.60 4.00 1.02
C GLU A 173 -8.96 4.70 2.34
N ARG A 174 -10.15 5.32 2.45
CA ARG A 174 -10.65 5.94 3.70
C ARG A 174 -11.15 4.92 4.73
N GLY A 175 -10.86 3.64 4.50
CA GLY A 175 -11.18 2.51 5.35
C GLY A 175 -10.00 2.05 6.21
N TRP A 176 -10.15 0.85 6.78
CA TRP A 176 -9.04 0.10 7.34
C TRP A 176 -8.32 -0.68 6.25
N LYS A 177 -6.99 -0.66 6.26
CA LYS A 177 -6.11 -1.33 5.31
C LYS A 177 -4.99 -2.06 6.01
N ASP A 178 -4.54 -3.14 5.41
CA ASP A 178 -3.35 -3.90 5.82
C ASP A 178 -2.24 -3.75 4.78
N THR A 179 -2.60 -3.36 3.56
CA THR A 179 -1.74 -3.17 2.40
C THR A 179 -2.07 -1.85 1.72
N VAL A 180 -1.05 -1.05 1.38
CA VAL A 180 -1.21 0.22 0.66
C VAL A 180 -0.13 0.42 -0.39
N ILE A 181 -0.51 0.93 -1.55
CA ILE A 181 0.45 1.30 -2.61
C ILE A 181 1.18 2.57 -2.19
N MET A 182 2.50 2.47 -2.07
CA MET A 182 3.42 3.58 -1.83
C MET A 182 4.08 3.95 -3.16
N ARG A 183 3.75 5.14 -3.67
CA ARG A 183 4.17 5.58 -5.01
C ARG A 183 5.58 6.16 -5.01
N PRO A 184 6.32 6.07 -6.13
CA PRO A 184 7.66 6.63 -6.24
C PRO A 184 7.65 8.14 -6.05
N GLY A 185 8.66 8.69 -5.35
CA GLY A 185 8.79 10.13 -5.12
C GLY A 185 7.79 10.72 -4.11
N GLU A 186 7.06 9.87 -3.40
CA GLU A 186 6.11 10.28 -2.35
C GLU A 186 6.50 9.68 -0.99
N VAL A 187 6.13 10.41 0.06
CA VAL A 187 6.03 9.92 1.43
C VAL A 187 4.58 9.51 1.66
N THR A 188 4.36 8.23 1.99
CA THR A 188 3.04 7.72 2.37
C THR A 188 2.96 7.62 3.89
N ARG A 189 1.93 8.20 4.49
CA ARG A 189 1.70 8.16 5.95
C ARG A 189 0.53 7.24 6.28
N VAL A 190 0.76 6.25 7.13
CA VAL A 190 -0.27 5.38 7.71
C VAL A 190 -0.23 5.47 9.23
N ILE A 191 -1.38 5.30 9.89
CA ILE A 191 -1.49 5.25 11.34
C ILE A 191 -2.08 3.91 11.79
N ALA A 192 -1.41 3.26 12.74
CA ALA A 192 -1.78 1.93 13.25
C ALA A 192 -1.75 1.92 14.77
N ARG A 193 -2.55 1.03 15.38
CA ARG A 193 -2.45 0.67 16.80
C ARG A 193 -1.85 -0.72 16.91
N PHE A 194 -0.82 -0.90 17.73
CA PHE A 194 -0.14 -2.18 17.93
C PHE A 194 -0.53 -2.78 19.28
N ASP A 195 -1.56 -3.64 19.34
CA ASP A 195 -2.18 -4.09 20.60
C ASP A 195 -1.80 -5.52 21.05
N LEU A 196 -1.20 -6.31 20.15
CA LEU A 196 -0.75 -7.67 20.42
C LEU A 196 0.80 -7.76 20.43
N PRO A 197 1.44 -8.01 21.59
CA PRO A 197 2.88 -8.25 21.67
C PRO A 197 3.31 -9.47 20.86
N GLY A 198 4.43 -9.36 20.14
CA GLY A 198 4.91 -10.45 19.28
C GLY A 198 5.99 -10.00 18.30
N LEU A 199 6.55 -10.98 17.60
CA LEU A 199 7.42 -10.77 16.45
C LEU A 199 6.58 -10.94 15.18
N TYR A 200 6.58 -9.92 14.34
CA TYR A 200 5.83 -9.84 13.10
C TYR A 200 6.73 -9.30 11.98
N VAL A 201 6.17 -9.14 10.78
CA VAL A 201 6.88 -8.60 9.63
C VAL A 201 6.10 -7.49 8.96
N TRP A 202 6.82 -6.63 8.26
CA TRP A 202 6.28 -5.72 7.26
C TRP A 202 7.13 -5.82 6.00
N HIS A 203 6.48 -5.82 4.85
CA HIS A 203 7.14 -6.14 3.58
C HIS A 203 6.43 -5.55 2.38
N CYS A 204 7.17 -5.44 1.28
CA CYS A 204 6.56 -5.27 -0.02
C CYS A 204 5.85 -6.57 -0.40
N HIS A 205 4.65 -6.47 -0.97
CA HIS A 205 3.85 -7.62 -1.38
C HIS A 205 4.03 -7.97 -2.87
N ILE A 206 5.06 -7.41 -3.52
CA ILE A 206 5.63 -7.96 -4.75
C ILE A 206 6.58 -9.06 -4.31
N LEU A 207 6.25 -10.32 -4.60
CA LEU A 207 6.94 -11.48 -4.03
C LEU A 207 8.43 -11.49 -4.38
N GLU A 208 8.77 -11.11 -5.61
CA GLU A 208 10.16 -11.02 -6.06
C GLU A 208 10.95 -9.95 -5.30
N HIS A 209 10.28 -8.89 -4.83
CA HIS A 209 10.90 -7.89 -3.96
C HIS A 209 11.01 -8.43 -2.54
N GLU A 210 9.94 -9.04 -2.00
CA GLU A 210 9.89 -9.65 -0.66
C GLU A 210 11.05 -10.63 -0.43
N ASP A 211 11.22 -11.57 -1.34
CA ASP A 211 12.22 -12.65 -1.24
C ASP A 211 13.66 -12.17 -1.42
N HIS A 212 13.89 -10.94 -1.91
CA HIS A 212 15.23 -10.45 -2.25
C HIS A 212 15.39 -8.91 -2.13
N GLU A 213 15.20 -8.25 -0.99
CA GLU A 213 14.93 -8.68 0.39
C GLU A 213 14.06 -7.62 1.08
N MET A 214 12.97 -7.23 0.43
CA MET A 214 12.13 -6.09 0.81
C MET A 214 11.14 -6.46 1.92
N MET A 215 11.64 -7.15 2.94
CA MET A 215 10.93 -7.57 4.13
C MET A 215 11.79 -7.28 5.37
N ARG A 216 11.15 -6.78 6.43
CA ARG A 216 11.81 -6.51 7.71
C ARG A 216 10.96 -7.02 8.88
N PRO A 217 11.61 -7.59 9.91
CA PRO A 217 10.93 -7.91 11.15
C PRO A 217 10.58 -6.63 11.91
N TYR A 218 9.46 -6.65 12.63
CA TYR A 218 9.15 -5.68 13.68
C TYR A 218 8.67 -6.39 14.93
N ARG A 219 8.90 -5.80 16.10
CA ARG A 219 8.54 -6.40 17.39
C ARG A 219 7.63 -5.49 18.19
N VAL A 220 6.41 -5.94 18.46
CA VAL A 220 5.55 -5.30 19.44
C VAL A 220 6.02 -5.71 20.83
N LEU A 221 6.59 -4.76 21.56
CA LEU A 221 7.06 -4.96 22.92
C LEU A 221 5.88 -4.99 23.91
N PRO A 222 6.00 -5.68 25.06
CA PRO A 222 4.97 -5.70 26.10
C PRO A 222 4.53 -4.32 26.59
#